data_AF-A0A5E7Y5B5-F1
#
_entry.id   AF-A0A5E7Y5B5-F1
#
_cell.length_a   1.000
_cell.length_b   1.000
_cell.length_c   1.000
_cell.angle_alpha   90.00
_cell.angle_beta   90.00
_cell.angle_gamma   90.00
#
_symmetry.space_group_name_H-M   'P 1'
#
loop_
_entity.id
_entity.type
_entity.pdbx_description
1 polymer ?
#
loop_
_entity_poly.entity_id
_entity_poly.type
_entity_poly.pdbx_seq_one_letter_code
_entity_poly.pdbx_strand_id
1 'polypeptide(L)'
;MNHWVYIILVLVGGEVLSVLLFWLLSKIFTGKDGAGISKRSVFKGMVERLFLFFALAHDLPHVLTLLGALKIATRIKDENKISNDYFLVGNLLSISLAIAYFIIWREVLK
;
A
#
# COMPACT_ATOMS: atom_id res chain seq x y z
N MET A 1 -12.39 -9.49 23.85
CA MET A 1 -11.09 -9.50 23.17
C MET A 1 -10.61 -8.07 23.12
N ASN A 2 -9.45 -7.74 23.69
CA ASN A 2 -8.98 -6.35 23.77
C ASN A 2 -8.98 -5.75 22.35
N HIS A 3 -9.62 -4.59 22.14
CA HIS A 3 -9.75 -3.95 20.82
C HIS A 3 -8.40 -3.81 20.07
N TRP A 4 -7.31 -3.68 20.83
CA TRP A 4 -5.93 -3.74 20.35
C TRP A 4 -5.56 -5.04 19.62
N VAL A 5 -5.97 -6.20 20.15
CA VAL A 5 -5.72 -7.51 19.52
C VAL A 5 -6.45 -7.60 18.18
N TYR A 6 -7.68 -7.10 18.11
CA TYR A 6 -8.45 -7.07 16.87
C TYR A 6 -7.76 -6.22 15.79
N ILE A 7 -7.26 -5.04 16.14
CA ILE A 7 -6.55 -4.17 15.19
C ILE A 7 -5.24 -4.79 14.74
N ILE A 8 -4.48 -5.41 15.64
CA ILE A 8 -3.26 -6.13 15.25
C ILE A 8 -3.59 -7.24 14.26
N LEU A 9 -4.67 -8.00 14.47
CA LEU A 9 -5.12 -9.01 13.52
C LEU A 9 -5.52 -8.43 12.16
N VAL A 10 -6.21 -7.29 12.14
CA VAL A 10 -6.57 -6.59 10.90
C VAL A 10 -5.32 -6.10 10.16
N LEU A 11 -4.35 -5.51 10.87
CA LEU A 11 -3.11 -5.03 10.27
C LEU A 11 -2.26 -6.19 9.72
N VAL A 12 -2.05 -7.24 10.50
CA VAL A 12 -1.28 -8.41 10.06
C VAL A 12 -1.98 -9.15 8.92
N GLY A 13 -3.29 -9.37 9.04
CA GLY A 13 -4.09 -10.00 7.97
C GLY A 13 -4.13 -9.14 6.71
N GLY A 14 -4.21 -7.81 6.87
CA GLY A 14 -4.12 -6.84 5.80
C GLY A 14 -2.78 -6.88 5.08
N GLU A 15 -1.67 -6.99 5.81
CA GLU A 15 -0.33 -7.11 5.22
C GLU A 15 -0.18 -8.41 4.42
N VAL A 16 -0.69 -9.53 4.93
CA VAL A 16 -0.73 -10.81 4.19
C VAL A 16 -1.57 -10.66 2.91
N LEU A 17 -2.75 -10.05 3.01
CA LEU A 17 -3.60 -9.75 1.85
C LEU A 17 -2.89 -8.84 0.84
N SER A 18 -2.15 -7.83 1.32
CA SER A 18 -1.40 -6.92 0.45
C SER A 18 -0.38 -7.69 -0.39
N VAL A 19 0.38 -8.61 0.22
CA VAL A 19 1.38 -9.42 -0.49
C VAL A 19 0.72 -10.28 -1.57
N LEU A 20 -0.43 -10.88 -1.25
CA LEU A 20 -1.21 -11.67 -2.21
C LEU A 20 -1.71 -10.83 -3.39
N LEU A 21 -2.25 -9.64 -3.11
CA LEU A 21 -2.76 -8.75 -4.16
C LEU A 21 -1.63 -8.18 -5.03
N PHE A 22 -0.49 -7.82 -4.44
CA PHE A 22 0.69 -7.39 -5.21
C PHE A 22 1.26 -8.53 -6.06
N TRP A 23 1.19 -9.76 -5.58
CA TRP A 23 1.61 -10.93 -6.36
C TRP A 23 0.70 -11.15 -7.56
N LEU A 24 -0.62 -11.05 -7.35
CA LEU A 24 -1.61 -11.13 -8.42
C LEU A 24 -1.42 -10.00 -9.45
N LEU A 25 -1.23 -8.76 -8.99
CA LEU A 25 -0.96 -7.62 -9.88
C LEU A 25 0.32 -7.83 -10.69
N SER A 26 1.40 -8.30 -10.08
CA SER A 26 2.66 -8.57 -10.78
C SER A 26 2.47 -9.65 -11.86
N LYS A 27 1.69 -10.69 -11.57
CA LYS A 27 1.36 -11.74 -12.53
C LYS A 27 0.52 -11.24 -13.71
N ILE A 28 -0.42 -10.33 -13.46
CA ILE A 28 -1.31 -9.76 -14.49
C ILE A 28 -0.54 -8.81 -15.42
N PHE A 29 0.28 -7.92 -14.86
CA PHE A 29 0.93 -6.85 -15.62
C PHE A 29 2.28 -7.23 -16.23
N THR A 30 3.03 -8.15 -15.61
CA THR A 30 4.41 -8.48 -16.05
C THR A 30 4.50 -9.83 -16.79
N GLY A 31 3.40 -10.60 -16.88
CA GLY A 31 3.35 -11.85 -17.64
C GLY A 31 4.19 -13.00 -17.04
N LYS A 32 4.48 -14.04 -17.86
CA LYS A 32 5.20 -15.27 -17.43
C LYS A 32 6.66 -15.04 -17.00
N ASP A 33 7.26 -13.93 -17.41
CA ASP A 33 8.65 -13.55 -17.05
C ASP A 33 8.71 -12.61 -15.84
N GLY A 34 7.57 -12.38 -15.18
CA GLY A 34 7.38 -11.37 -14.15
C GLY A 34 7.98 -11.70 -12.78
N ALA A 35 9.21 -11.23 -12.57
CA ALA A 35 9.82 -10.78 -11.32
C ALA A 35 9.08 -11.13 -10.02
N GLY A 36 9.62 -12.08 -9.27
CA GLY A 36 9.19 -12.35 -7.90
C GLY A 36 9.20 -11.09 -7.03
N ILE A 37 8.23 -11.00 -6.13
CA ILE A 37 8.17 -9.90 -5.15
C ILE A 37 9.46 -9.91 -4.33
N SER A 38 10.27 -8.87 -4.47
CA SER A 38 11.46 -8.68 -3.63
C SER A 38 11.05 -8.32 -2.21
N LYS A 39 11.72 -8.91 -1.21
CA LYS A 39 11.56 -8.56 0.22
C LYS A 39 11.70 -7.04 0.45
N ARG A 40 12.58 -6.38 -0.31
CA ARG A 40 12.78 -4.92 -0.23
C ARG A 40 11.55 -4.13 -0.70
N SER A 41 10.85 -4.64 -1.72
CA SER A 41 9.62 -4.02 -2.23
C SER A 41 8.47 -4.16 -1.23
N VAL A 42 8.31 -5.35 -0.62
CA VAL A 42 7.32 -5.55 0.46
C VAL A 42 7.58 -4.62 1.62
N PHE A 43 8.83 -4.55 2.09
CA PHE A 43 9.20 -3.70 3.21
C PHE A 43 8.91 -2.22 2.94
N LYS A 44 9.25 -1.74 1.74
CA LYS A 44 8.91 -0.36 1.32
C LYS A 44 7.39 -0.12 1.36
N GLY A 45 6.60 -1.04 0.81
CA GLY A 45 5.14 -0.93 0.80
C GLY A 45 4.54 -0.92 2.20
N MET A 46 5.05 -1.76 3.11
CA MET A 46 4.63 -1.80 4.50
C MET A 46 4.91 -0.47 5.22
N VAL A 47 6.11 0.09 5.05
CA VAL A 47 6.48 1.40 5.62
C VAL A 47 5.57 2.51 5.10
N GLU A 48 5.29 2.55 3.80
CA GLU A 48 4.39 3.54 3.20
C GLU A 48 2.96 3.42 3.76
N ARG A 49 2.43 2.21 3.92
CA ARG A 49 1.09 1.99 4.49
C ARG A 49 1.02 2.36 5.97
N LEU A 50 2.03 2.00 6.76
CA LEU A 50 2.10 2.39 8.18
C LEU A 50 2.16 3.91 8.33
N PHE A 51 2.96 4.59 7.50
CA PHE A 51 3.04 6.04 7.49
C PHE A 51 1.70 6.70 7.10
N LEU A 52 1.03 6.19 6.07
CA LEU A 52 -0.31 6.66 5.69
C LEU A 52 -1.34 6.47 6.79
N PHE A 53 -1.37 5.28 7.39
CA PHE A 53 -2.28 4.98 8.49
C PHE A 53 -2.06 5.93 9.67
N PHE A 54 -0.80 6.14 10.06
CA PHE A 54 -0.44 7.08 11.13
C PHE A 54 -0.88 8.52 10.80
N ALA A 55 -0.60 8.99 9.58
CA ALA A 55 -1.01 10.33 9.16
C ALA A 55 -2.53 10.52 9.18
N LEU A 56 -3.30 9.53 8.70
CA LEU A 56 -4.76 9.57 8.73
C LEU A 56 -5.30 9.52 10.17
N ALA A 57 -4.68 8.72 11.05
CA ALA A 57 -5.03 8.66 12.47
C ALA A 57 -4.85 10.01 13.20
N HIS A 58 -3.95 10.86 12.70
CA HIS A 58 -3.68 12.21 13.20
C HIS A 58 -4.38 13.33 12.41
N ASP A 59 -5.37 13.00 11.58
CA ASP A 59 -6.14 13.97 10.77
C ASP A 59 -5.24 14.82 9.84
N LEU A 60 -4.20 14.19 9.26
CA LEU A 60 -3.27 14.80 8.29
C LEU A 60 -3.51 14.28 6.86
N PRO A 61 -4.65 14.60 6.21
CA PRO A 61 -4.99 14.06 4.89
C PRO A 61 -4.03 14.52 3.78
N HIS A 62 -3.37 15.67 3.94
CA HIS A 62 -2.38 16.22 3.01
C HIS A 62 -1.19 15.27 2.74
N VAL A 63 -0.95 14.30 3.64
CA VAL A 63 0.08 13.27 3.45
C VAL A 63 -0.21 12.39 2.23
N LEU A 64 -1.48 12.19 1.87
CA LEU A 64 -1.84 11.50 0.62
C LEU A 64 -1.31 12.26 -0.61
N THR A 65 -1.47 13.58 -0.62
CA THR A 65 -0.97 14.45 -1.69
C THR A 65 0.56 14.43 -1.74
N LEU A 66 1.23 14.50 -0.58
CA LEU A 66 2.69 14.43 -0.48
C LEU A 66 3.23 13.11 -1.06
N LEU A 67 2.65 11.97 -0.66
CA LEU A 67 3.08 10.66 -1.15
C LEU A 67 2.77 10.45 -2.62
N GLY A 68 1.64 10.96 -3.11
CA GLY A 68 1.32 10.97 -4.54
C GLY A 68 2.38 11.74 -5.34
N ALA A 69 2.71 12.95 -4.90
CA ALA A 69 3.72 13.78 -5.55
C ALA A 69 5.11 13.12 -5.52
N LEU A 70 5.53 12.54 -4.40
CA LEU A 70 6.82 11.85 -4.26
C LEU A 70 6.92 10.63 -5.20
N LYS A 71 5.83 9.87 -5.33
CA LYS A 71 5.77 8.70 -6.22
C LYS A 71 5.79 9.08 -7.69
N ILE A 72 5.17 10.19 -8.08
CA ILE A 72 5.26 10.72 -9.43
C ILE A 72 6.68 11.23 -9.70
N ALA A 73 7.23 12.08 -8.82
CA ALA A 73 8.55 12.70 -8.99
C ALA A 73 9.68 11.67 -9.17
N THR A 74 9.63 10.56 -8.44
CA THR A 74 10.63 9.48 -8.53
C THR A 74 10.56 8.66 -9.83
N ARG A 75 9.53 8.87 -10.66
CA ARG A 75 9.24 8.07 -11.87
C ARG A 75 9.29 8.85 -13.18
N ILE A 76 9.46 10.17 -13.13
CA ILE A 76 9.46 11.04 -14.33
C ILE A 76 10.54 10.62 -15.37
N LYS A 77 11.59 9.92 -14.96
CA LYS A 77 12.69 9.45 -15.85
C LYS A 77 12.49 8.06 -16.47
N ASP A 78 11.43 7.32 -16.13
CA ASP A 78 11.26 5.92 -16.53
C ASP A 78 10.22 5.78 -17.67
N GLU A 79 10.67 5.54 -18.91
CA GLU A 79 9.82 5.58 -20.12
C GLU A 79 9.04 4.27 -20.40
N ASN A 80 9.21 3.23 -19.59
CA ASN A 80 8.52 1.96 -19.78
C ASN A 80 7.02 2.05 -19.41
N LYS A 81 6.14 2.15 -20.41
CA LYS A 81 4.67 2.23 -20.22
C LYS A 81 4.08 1.09 -19.37
N ILE A 82 4.46 -0.16 -19.64
CA ILE A 82 3.96 -1.34 -18.90
C ILE A 82 4.38 -1.28 -17.42
N SER A 83 5.60 -0.80 -17.15
CA SER A 83 6.05 -0.52 -15.78
C SER A 83 5.16 0.56 -15.17
N ASN A 84 4.98 1.71 -15.83
CA ASN A 84 4.21 2.81 -15.27
C ASN A 84 2.76 2.45 -14.90
N ASP A 85 2.06 1.66 -15.71
CA ASP A 85 0.70 1.22 -15.40
C ASP A 85 0.65 0.26 -14.20
N TYR A 86 1.56 -0.72 -14.15
CA TYR A 86 1.69 -1.63 -13.01
C TYR A 86 1.90 -0.87 -11.69
N PHE A 87 2.78 0.12 -11.71
CA PHE A 87 3.09 0.90 -10.53
C PHE A 87 1.99 1.89 -10.15
N LEU A 88 1.27 2.47 -11.12
CA LEU A 88 0.11 3.31 -10.85
C LEU A 88 -0.97 2.50 -10.11
N VAL A 89 -1.34 1.34 -10.66
CA VAL A 89 -2.34 0.44 -10.05
C VAL A 89 -1.87 -0.08 -8.70
N GLY A 90 -0.60 -0.49 -8.57
CA GLY A 90 -0.03 -0.93 -7.30
C GLY A 90 -0.04 0.17 -6.22
N ASN A 91 0.23 1.42 -6.60
CA ASN A 91 0.18 2.55 -5.68
C ASN A 91 -1.26 2.85 -5.22
N LEU A 92 -2.22 2.84 -6.15
CA LEU A 92 -3.64 3.02 -5.82
C LEU A 92 -4.13 1.92 -4.89
N LEU A 93 -3.79 0.66 -5.17
CA LEU A 93 -4.13 -0.46 -4.30
C LEU A 93 -3.56 -0.28 -2.89
N SER A 94 -2.28 0.11 -2.77
CA SER A 94 -1.64 0.31 -1.47
C SER A 94 -2.30 1.42 -0.65
N ILE A 95 -2.67 2.52 -1.30
CA ILE A 95 -3.35 3.64 -0.65
C ILE A 95 -4.74 3.21 -0.20
N SER A 96 -5.49 2.51 -1.04
CA SER A 96 -6.81 1.97 -0.71
C SER A 96 -6.77 1.04 0.51
N LEU A 97 -5.75 0.18 0.60
CA LEU A 97 -5.55 -0.68 1.78
C LEU A 97 -5.28 0.13 3.04
N ALA A 98 -4.41 1.14 2.97
CA ALA A 98 -4.11 2.00 4.12
C ALA A 98 -5.34 2.78 4.61
N ILE A 99 -6.15 3.30 3.67
CA ILE A 99 -7.43 3.96 3.99
C ILE A 99 -8.40 2.96 4.62
N ALA A 100 -8.51 1.74 4.10
CA ALA A 100 -9.36 0.70 4.68
C ALA A 100 -8.95 0.35 6.11
N TYR A 101 -7.64 0.23 6.40
CA TYR A 101 -7.13 0.02 7.75
C TYR A 101 -7.54 1.16 8.69
N PHE A 102 -7.39 2.42 8.23
CA PHE A 102 -7.79 3.59 9.00
C PHE A 102 -9.30 3.60 9.30
N ILE A 103 -10.15 3.30 8.32
CA ILE A 103 -11.60 3.23 8.54
C ILE A 103 -11.93 2.16 9.57
N ILE A 104 -11.41 0.94 9.43
CA ILE A 104 -11.66 -0.15 10.39
C ILE A 104 -11.18 0.24 11.79
N TRP A 105 -10.00 0.84 11.90
CA TRP A 105 -9.48 1.34 13.18
C TRP A 105 -10.41 2.38 13.80
N ARG A 106 -10.88 3.35 13.00
CA ARG A 106 -11.77 4.40 13.45
C ARG A 106 -13.09 3.85 13.98
N GLU A 107 -13.72 2.92 13.27
CA GLU A 107 -15.02 2.35 13.70
C GLU A 107 -14.91 1.41 14.93
N VAL A 108 -13.71 0.91 15.24
CA VAL A 108 -13.50 -0.06 16.35
C VAL A 108 -12.99 0.60 17.63
N LEU A 109 -12.21 1.67 17.53
CA LEU A 109 -11.56 2.33 18.67
C LEU A 109 -12.02 3.77 18.94
N LYS A 110 -12.61 4.45 17.96
CA LYS A 110 -13.14 5.81 18.09
C LYS A 110 -14.67 5.77 18.06
#